data_AF-A0AA92LNZ6-F1
#
_entry.id   AF-A0AA92LNZ6-F1
#
_cell.length_a   1.000
_cell.length_b   1.000
_cell.length_c   1.000
_cell.angle_alpha   90.00
_cell.angle_beta   90.00
_cell.angle_gamma   90.00
#
_symmetry.space_group_name_H-M   'P 1'
#
loop_
_entity.id
_entity.type
_entity.pdbx_description
1 polymer ?
#
loop_
_entity_poly.entity_id
_entity_poly.type
_entity_poly.pdbx_seq_one_letter_code
_entity_poly.pdbx_strand_id
1 'polypeptide(L)'
;MDKAGILILFFVGWVLFYAGLQTGAEAQGVWKVAQELLSVLANIATIAALFFAYKAYSSWKKQITHAKLFDKDTEALNKLDLIQDKIEIFSLYQAYQLQYLYENALSFNGQDVFGARAEVKKMREMIDESKITSAFPEFNSNVRAELHASPLIEDAFYQSLKDYKAYLKAYILTVHSLISSPIFLLEDSEKVLRKIESLQNEGELYQNLMQSYNKAKDKFNEKWFKGS
;
A
#
# COMPACT_ATOMS: atom_id res chain seq x y z
N MET A 1 -20.91 -18.69 5.10
CA MET A 1 -20.14 -19.40 4.05
C MET A 1 -19.90 -18.43 2.92
N ASP A 2 -18.64 -18.29 2.50
CA ASP A 2 -18.26 -17.44 1.37
C ASP A 2 -18.84 -18.02 0.06
N LYS A 3 -19.25 -17.14 -0.88
CA LYS A 3 -19.85 -17.53 -2.17
C LYS A 3 -18.90 -18.42 -2.98
N ALA A 4 -17.60 -18.18 -2.85
CA ALA A 4 -16.56 -19.03 -3.44
C ALA A 4 -16.53 -20.44 -2.84
N GLY A 5 -16.73 -20.57 -1.52
CA GLY A 5 -16.76 -21.86 -0.83
C GLY A 5 -17.95 -22.73 -1.24
N ILE A 6 -19.10 -22.12 -1.53
CA ILE A 6 -20.29 -22.83 -2.03
C ILE A 6 -20.07 -23.33 -3.46
N LEU A 7 -19.46 -22.53 -4.33
CA LEU A 7 -19.11 -22.93 -5.70
C LEU A 7 -18.10 -24.08 -5.73
N ILE A 8 -17.09 -24.04 -4.87
CA ILE A 8 -16.10 -25.11 -4.74
C ILE A 8 -16.75 -26.39 -4.20
N LEU A 9 -17.60 -26.30 -3.18
CA LEU A 9 -18.32 -27.45 -2.64
C LEU A 9 -19.30 -28.05 -3.65
N PHE A 10 -19.99 -27.22 -4.42
CA PHE A 10 -20.86 -27.68 -5.50
C PHE A 10 -20.04 -28.42 -6.55
N PHE A 11 -18.89 -27.86 -6.97
CA PHE A 11 -17.99 -28.47 -7.94
C PHE A 11 -17.40 -29.81 -7.45
N VAL A 12 -16.94 -29.86 -6.20
CA VAL A 12 -16.40 -31.09 -5.56
C VAL A 12 -17.50 -32.15 -5.42
N GLY A 13 -18.70 -31.75 -4.96
CA GLY A 13 -19.85 -32.65 -4.85
C GLY A 13 -20.27 -33.23 -6.20
N TRP A 14 -20.19 -32.43 -7.26
CA TRP A 14 -20.48 -32.86 -8.63
C TRP A 14 -19.42 -33.83 -9.17
N VAL A 15 -18.13 -33.53 -8.97
CA VAL A 15 -17.03 -34.42 -9.37
C VAL A 15 -17.12 -35.78 -8.66
N LEU A 16 -17.42 -35.78 -7.35
CA LEU A 16 -17.59 -37.01 -6.56
C LEU A 16 -18.83 -37.82 -7.00
N PHE A 17 -19.94 -37.15 -7.32
CA PHE A 17 -21.14 -37.78 -7.84
C PHE A 17 -20.88 -38.52 -9.16
N TYR A 18 -20.12 -37.91 -10.08
CA TYR A 18 -19.74 -38.53 -11.35
C TYR A 18 -18.63 -39.58 -11.23
N ALA A 19 -17.69 -39.44 -10.29
CA ALA A 19 -16.73 -40.48 -9.98
C ALA A 19 -17.41 -41.77 -9.47
N GLY A 20 -18.50 -41.63 -8.69
CA GLY A 20 -19.33 -42.75 -8.24
C GLY A 20 -20.04 -43.50 -9.39
N LEU A 21 -20.45 -42.78 -10.45
CA LEU A 21 -21.09 -43.35 -11.64
C LEU A 21 -20.13 -44.18 -12.51
N GLN A 22 -18.80 -44.05 -12.35
CA GLN A 22 -17.80 -44.72 -13.19
C GLN A 22 -17.27 -46.05 -12.64
N THR A 23 -17.73 -46.52 -11.49
CA THR A 23 -17.24 -47.76 -10.86
C THR A 23 -17.56 -49.06 -11.66
N GLY A 24 -18.22 -48.97 -12.81
CA GLY A 24 -18.50 -50.11 -13.71
C GLY A 24 -18.64 -49.80 -15.21
N ALA A 25 -18.09 -48.68 -15.72
CA ALA A 25 -18.24 -48.28 -17.13
C ALA A 25 -17.00 -48.58 -18.00
N GLU A 26 -17.21 -49.04 -19.24
CA GLU A 26 -16.13 -49.26 -20.22
C GLU A 26 -15.36 -47.96 -20.52
N ALA A 27 -14.07 -48.08 -20.87
CA ALA A 27 -13.15 -46.95 -21.10
C ALA A 27 -13.68 -45.88 -22.08
N GLN A 28 -14.57 -46.27 -23.01
CA GLN A 28 -15.22 -45.38 -23.98
C GLN A 28 -16.27 -44.45 -23.33
N GLY A 29 -16.95 -44.91 -22.27
CA GLY A 29 -17.87 -44.10 -21.47
C GLY A 29 -17.16 -43.05 -20.62
N VAL A 30 -15.97 -43.39 -20.11
CA VAL A 30 -15.12 -42.48 -19.32
C VAL A 30 -14.65 -41.29 -20.16
N TRP A 31 -14.25 -41.52 -21.41
CA TRP A 31 -13.80 -40.48 -22.32
C TRP A 31 -14.92 -39.49 -22.72
N LYS A 32 -16.13 -40.01 -22.96
CA LYS A 32 -17.29 -39.18 -23.31
C LYS A 32 -17.69 -38.25 -22.16
N VAL A 33 -17.65 -38.74 -20.92
CA VAL A 33 -17.91 -37.94 -19.71
C VAL A 33 -16.83 -36.87 -19.51
N ALA A 34 -15.55 -37.18 -19.76
CA ALA A 34 -14.48 -36.20 -19.70
C ALA A 34 -14.64 -35.08 -20.74
N GLN A 35 -15.08 -35.41 -21.97
CA GLN A 35 -15.41 -34.41 -22.99
C GLN A 35 -16.60 -33.53 -22.60
N GLU A 36 -17.64 -34.11 -22.00
CA GLU A 36 -18.79 -33.35 -21.49
C GLU A 36 -18.39 -32.40 -20.36
N LEU A 37 -17.53 -32.84 -19.43
CA LEU A 37 -16.98 -31.99 -18.35
C LEU A 37 -16.10 -30.85 -18.90
N LEU A 38 -15.24 -31.12 -19.88
CA LEU A 38 -14.43 -30.09 -20.54
C LEU A 38 -15.31 -29.07 -21.27
N SER A 39 -16.41 -29.51 -21.90
CA SER A 39 -17.37 -28.64 -22.55
C SER A 39 -18.09 -27.72 -21.55
N VAL A 40 -18.53 -28.27 -20.40
CA VAL A 40 -19.13 -27.47 -19.32
C VAL A 40 -18.13 -26.46 -18.76
N LEU A 41 -16.88 -26.86 -18.50
CA LEU A 41 -15.83 -25.96 -18.05
C LEU A 41 -15.51 -24.87 -19.08
N ALA A 42 -15.45 -25.22 -20.36
CA ALA A 42 -15.25 -24.26 -21.45
C ALA A 42 -16.41 -23.25 -21.54
N ASN A 43 -17.65 -23.69 -21.34
CA ASN A 43 -18.82 -22.82 -21.31
C ASN A 43 -18.79 -21.87 -20.09
N ILE A 44 -18.42 -22.37 -18.90
CA ILE A 44 -18.25 -21.54 -17.69
C ILE A 44 -17.11 -20.51 -17.92
N ALA A 45 -15.98 -20.95 -18.47
CA ALA A 45 -14.87 -20.07 -18.81
C ALA A 45 -15.27 -19.00 -19.82
N THR A 46 -16.09 -19.36 -20.82
CA THR A 46 -16.63 -18.42 -21.82
C THR A 46 -17.55 -17.39 -21.18
N ILE A 47 -18.46 -17.81 -20.29
CA ILE A 47 -19.34 -16.90 -19.56
C ILE A 47 -18.53 -15.96 -18.66
N ALA A 48 -17.52 -16.49 -17.96
CA ALA A 48 -16.61 -15.68 -17.14
C ALA A 48 -15.84 -14.67 -17.99
N ALA A 49 -15.29 -15.09 -19.14
CA ALA A 49 -14.58 -14.24 -20.08
C ALA A 49 -15.48 -13.11 -20.61
N LEU A 50 -16.73 -13.41 -20.99
CA LEU A 50 -17.71 -12.41 -21.40
C LEU A 50 -18.03 -11.41 -20.28
N PHE A 51 -18.15 -11.89 -19.03
CA PHE A 51 -18.38 -11.03 -17.88
C PHE A 51 -17.18 -10.09 -17.59
N PHE A 52 -15.95 -10.60 -17.66
CA PHE A 52 -14.74 -9.78 -17.53
C PHE A 52 -14.60 -8.78 -18.66
N ALA A 53 -14.88 -9.19 -19.91
CA ALA A 53 -14.86 -8.31 -21.08
C ALA A 53 -15.90 -7.19 -20.95
N TYR A 54 -17.12 -7.51 -20.49
CA TYR A 54 -18.15 -6.50 -20.25
C TYR A 54 -17.72 -5.48 -19.18
N LYS A 55 -17.15 -5.94 -18.07
CA LYS A 55 -16.63 -5.05 -17.03
C LYS A 55 -15.49 -4.16 -17.55
N ALA A 56 -14.55 -4.74 -18.28
CA ALA A 56 -13.44 -3.99 -18.88
C ALA A 56 -13.96 -2.93 -19.86
N TYR A 57 -14.96 -3.26 -20.68
CA TYR A 57 -15.59 -2.32 -21.59
C TYR A 57 -16.29 -1.16 -20.85
N SER A 58 -17.02 -1.45 -19.77
CA SER A 58 -17.68 -0.43 -18.94
C SER A 58 -16.65 0.53 -18.32
N SER A 59 -15.55 0.00 -17.75
CA SER A 59 -14.44 0.79 -17.22
C SER A 59 -13.74 1.62 -18.30
N TRP A 60 -13.43 1.02 -19.45
CA TRP A 60 -12.84 1.73 -20.58
C TRP A 60 -13.73 2.87 -21.06
N LYS A 61 -15.04 2.61 -21.21
CA LYS A 61 -16.03 3.65 -21.57
C LYS A 61 -16.02 4.79 -20.55
N LYS A 62 -15.94 4.50 -19.25
CA LYS A 62 -15.86 5.52 -18.20
C LYS A 62 -14.58 6.36 -18.32
N GLN A 63 -13.44 5.71 -18.54
CA GLN A 63 -12.13 6.37 -18.71
C GLN A 63 -12.13 7.31 -19.91
N ILE A 64 -12.63 6.89 -21.08
CA ILE A 64 -12.69 7.77 -22.27
C ILE A 64 -13.72 8.90 -22.12
N THR A 65 -14.83 8.66 -21.40
CA THR A 65 -15.88 9.68 -21.19
C THR A 65 -15.41 10.76 -20.21
N HIS A 66 -14.54 10.41 -19.27
CA HIS A 66 -13.99 11.32 -18.26
C HIS A 66 -12.45 11.44 -18.33
N ALA A 67 -11.89 11.45 -19.54
CA ALA A 67 -10.44 11.36 -19.77
C ALA A 67 -9.62 12.37 -18.94
N LYS A 68 -9.99 13.65 -18.94
CA LYS A 68 -9.28 14.68 -18.15
C LYS A 68 -9.27 14.42 -16.65
N LEU A 69 -10.33 13.81 -16.11
CA LEU A 69 -10.40 13.48 -14.68
C LEU A 69 -9.57 12.23 -14.38
N PHE A 70 -9.62 11.24 -15.28
CA PHE A 70 -8.79 10.04 -15.20
C PHE A 70 -7.30 10.37 -15.25
N ASP A 71 -6.88 11.25 -16.16
CA ASP A 71 -5.48 11.68 -16.31
C ASP A 71 -4.98 12.35 -15.02
N LYS A 72 -5.78 13.23 -14.42
CA LYS A 72 -5.44 13.92 -13.16
C LYS A 72 -5.35 12.97 -11.98
N ASP A 73 -6.29 12.05 -11.84
CA ASP A 73 -6.24 11.06 -10.76
C ASP A 73 -5.05 10.11 -10.91
N THR A 74 -4.72 9.74 -12.15
CA THR A 74 -3.54 8.92 -12.47
C THR A 74 -2.26 9.66 -12.14
N GLU A 75 -2.17 10.95 -12.49
CA GLU A 75 -1.02 11.78 -12.16
C GLU A 75 -0.88 11.97 -10.64
N ALA A 76 -1.98 12.19 -9.92
CA ALA A 76 -2.00 12.26 -8.47
C ALA A 76 -1.50 10.96 -7.83
N LEU A 77 -1.91 9.80 -8.37
CA LEU A 77 -1.46 8.49 -7.89
C LEU A 77 0.04 8.27 -8.16
N ASN A 78 0.51 8.58 -9.37
CA ASN A 78 1.94 8.45 -9.71
C ASN A 78 2.82 9.33 -8.81
N LYS A 79 2.37 10.57 -8.51
CA LYS A 79 3.07 11.47 -7.59
C LYS A 79 3.04 10.96 -6.15
N LEU A 80 1.94 10.31 -5.73
CA LEU A 80 1.83 9.66 -4.44
C LEU A 80 2.80 8.47 -4.33
N ASP A 81 2.91 7.64 -5.38
CA ASP A 81 3.84 6.52 -5.43
C ASP A 81 5.29 6.97 -5.18
N LEU A 82 5.73 8.05 -5.86
CA LEU A 82 7.07 8.61 -5.66
C LEU A 82 7.33 9.08 -4.22
N ILE A 83 6.30 9.63 -3.55
CA ILE A 83 6.41 10.04 -2.15
C ILE A 83 6.50 8.80 -1.24
N GLN A 84 5.68 7.79 -1.52
CA GLN A 84 5.69 6.55 -0.75
C GLN A 84 7.02 5.81 -0.88
N ASP A 85 7.60 5.72 -2.09
CA ASP A 85 8.90 5.10 -2.33
C ASP A 85 10.00 5.77 -1.49
N LYS A 86 9.97 7.10 -1.39
CA LYS A 86 10.92 7.85 -0.55
C LYS A 86 10.76 7.48 0.93
N ILE A 87 9.52 7.34 1.41
CA ILE A 87 9.24 6.94 2.80
C ILE A 87 9.71 5.50 3.04
N GLU A 88 9.44 4.59 2.11
CA GLU A 88 9.83 3.19 2.19
C GLU A 88 11.36 3.03 2.27
N ILE A 89 12.12 3.73 1.41
CA ILE A 89 13.58 3.73 1.46
C ILE A 89 14.08 4.23 2.83
N PHE A 90 13.50 5.31 3.35
CA PHE A 90 13.89 5.83 4.66
C PHE A 90 13.57 4.82 5.77
N SER A 91 12.36 4.26 5.77
CA SER A 91 11.89 3.30 6.79
C SER A 91 12.65 1.98 6.80
N LEU A 92 13.06 1.47 5.63
CA LEU A 92 13.78 0.19 5.52
C LEU A 92 15.26 0.29 5.88
N TYR A 93 15.89 1.44 5.63
CA TYR A 93 17.34 1.57 5.75
C TYR A 93 17.75 2.63 6.76
N GLN A 94 17.28 3.86 6.57
CA GLN A 94 17.79 5.02 7.32
C GLN A 94 17.24 5.03 8.74
N ALA A 95 15.98 4.67 8.97
CA ALA A 95 15.40 4.61 10.32
C ALA A 95 16.16 3.64 11.25
N TYR A 96 16.63 2.50 10.75
CA TYR A 96 17.48 1.58 11.51
C TYR A 96 18.88 2.15 11.78
N GLN A 97 19.46 2.85 10.79
CA GLN A 97 20.74 3.53 11.00
C GLN A 97 20.62 4.64 12.04
N LEU A 98 19.50 5.36 12.08
CA LEU A 98 19.24 6.35 13.13
C LEU A 98 19.19 5.71 14.51
N GLN A 99 18.54 4.54 14.64
CA GLN A 99 18.52 3.80 15.89
C GLN A 99 19.93 3.42 16.32
N TYR A 100 20.72 2.85 15.41
CA TYR A 100 22.11 2.46 15.69
C TYR A 100 22.98 3.65 16.16
N LEU A 101 22.92 4.78 15.45
CA LEU A 101 23.64 6.00 15.85
C LEU A 101 23.19 6.50 17.21
N TYR A 102 21.90 6.41 17.50
CA TYR A 102 21.34 6.84 18.77
C TYR A 102 21.75 5.92 19.94
N GLU A 103 21.74 4.60 19.74
CA GLU A 103 22.23 3.63 20.71
C GLU A 103 23.73 3.80 20.98
N ASN A 104 24.54 4.06 19.95
CA ASN A 104 25.95 4.43 20.13
C ASN A 104 26.09 5.71 20.97
N ALA A 105 25.27 6.74 20.70
CA ALA A 105 25.29 7.97 21.49
C ALA A 105 24.97 7.71 22.98
N LEU A 106 24.02 6.80 23.26
CA LEU A 106 23.72 6.37 24.62
C LEU A 106 24.89 5.63 25.28
N SER A 107 25.58 4.77 24.53
CA SER A 107 26.74 4.03 25.06
C SER A 107 27.91 4.93 25.46
N PHE A 108 28.11 6.04 24.75
CA PHE A 108 29.13 7.04 25.08
C PHE A 108 28.70 7.99 26.20
N ASN A 109 27.40 8.04 26.52
CA ASN A 109 26.88 8.98 27.51
C ASN A 109 27.49 8.72 28.90
N GLY A 110 28.11 9.75 29.50
CA GLY A 110 28.80 9.66 30.78
C GLY A 110 30.26 9.22 30.73
N GLN A 111 30.76 8.69 29.59
CA GLN A 111 32.17 8.32 29.39
C GLN A 111 32.88 9.26 28.40
N ASP A 112 32.22 9.54 27.27
CA ASP A 112 32.71 10.45 26.23
C ASP A 112 31.56 11.31 25.70
N VAL A 113 31.39 12.48 26.34
CA VAL A 113 30.35 13.44 25.97
C VAL A 113 30.56 13.98 24.54
N PHE A 114 31.81 14.06 24.06
CA PHE A 114 32.10 14.52 22.71
C PHE A 114 31.72 13.45 21.68
N GLY A 115 32.03 12.18 21.94
CA GLY A 115 31.60 11.03 21.15
C GLY A 115 30.07 10.93 21.06
N ALA A 116 29.36 11.01 22.18
CA ALA A 116 27.90 11.00 22.21
C ALA A 116 27.29 12.13 21.34
N ARG A 117 27.84 13.35 21.43
CA ARG A 117 27.40 14.50 20.62
C ARG A 117 27.71 14.31 19.13
N ALA A 118 28.82 13.67 18.79
CA ALA A 118 29.19 13.38 17.41
C ALA A 118 28.20 12.39 16.75
N GLU A 119 27.80 11.34 17.46
CA GLU A 119 26.80 10.38 16.96
C GLU A 119 25.43 11.03 16.74
N VAL A 120 24.96 11.85 17.69
CA VAL A 120 23.72 12.64 17.52
C VAL A 120 23.83 13.64 16.36
N LYS A 121 25.02 14.19 16.10
CA LYS A 121 25.26 15.04 14.93
C LYS A 121 25.14 14.26 13.62
N LYS A 122 25.77 13.08 13.51
CA LYS A 122 25.65 12.19 12.34
C LYS A 122 24.20 11.80 12.06
N MET A 123 23.44 11.51 13.12
CA MET A 123 22.01 11.20 13.02
C MET A 123 21.23 12.35 12.35
N ARG A 124 21.50 13.60 12.73
CA ARG A 124 20.86 14.77 12.11
C ARG A 124 21.28 14.97 10.65
N GLU A 125 22.58 14.89 10.38
CA GLU A 125 23.14 15.01 9.03
C GLU A 125 22.50 13.96 8.10
N MET A 126 22.34 12.72 8.58
CA MET A 126 21.66 11.65 7.84
C MET A 126 20.19 11.97 7.53
N ILE A 127 19.44 12.52 8.48
CA ILE A 127 18.05 12.93 8.25
C ILE A 127 18.00 14.04 7.18
N ASP A 128 18.88 15.03 7.27
CA ASP A 128 18.92 16.13 6.31
C ASP A 128 19.31 15.63 4.90
N GLU A 129 20.30 14.75 4.80
CA GLU A 129 20.76 14.14 3.54
C GLU A 129 19.72 13.22 2.90
N SER A 130 18.90 12.54 3.71
CA SER A 130 17.81 11.69 3.20
C SER A 130 16.73 12.48 2.45
N LYS A 131 16.65 13.80 2.68
CA LYS A 131 15.58 14.67 2.21
C LYS A 131 14.18 14.17 2.59
N ILE A 132 14.03 13.29 3.58
CA ILE A 132 12.73 12.72 3.96
C ILE A 132 11.72 13.80 4.36
N THR A 133 12.19 14.88 4.98
CA THR A 133 11.38 16.04 5.41
C THR A 133 10.72 16.76 4.23
N SER A 134 11.26 16.63 3.01
CA SER A 134 10.66 17.16 1.79
C SER A 134 9.39 16.43 1.33
N ALA A 135 9.14 15.21 1.81
CA ALA A 135 7.99 14.42 1.38
C ALA A 135 6.64 15.12 1.64
N PHE A 136 6.51 15.82 2.77
CA PHE A 136 5.27 16.55 3.09
C PHE A 136 5.02 17.80 2.22
N PRO A 137 5.98 18.70 1.99
CA PRO A 137 5.79 19.79 1.03
C PRO A 137 5.64 19.28 -0.42
N GLU A 138 6.32 18.20 -0.81
CA GLU A 138 6.12 17.55 -2.11
C GLU A 138 4.70 17.01 -2.26
N PHE A 139 4.12 16.40 -1.23
CA PHE A 139 2.70 16.01 -1.26
C PHE A 139 1.78 17.21 -1.49
N ASN A 140 2.00 18.31 -0.77
CA ASN A 140 1.15 19.50 -0.87
C ASN A 140 1.32 20.28 -2.18
N SER A 141 2.47 20.17 -2.85
CA SER A 141 2.74 20.83 -4.12
C SER A 141 2.37 19.95 -5.32
N ASN A 142 2.67 18.66 -5.26
CA ASN A 142 2.55 17.76 -6.39
C ASN A 142 1.20 17.04 -6.40
N VAL A 143 0.79 16.43 -5.28
CA VAL A 143 -0.47 15.67 -5.22
C VAL A 143 -1.66 16.61 -5.08
N ARG A 144 -1.58 17.58 -4.16
CA ARG A 144 -2.70 18.51 -3.90
C ARG A 144 -2.98 19.47 -5.07
N ALA A 145 -1.96 19.86 -5.84
CA ALA A 145 -2.18 20.72 -7.01
C ALA A 145 -3.03 20.03 -8.08
N GLU A 146 -2.85 18.72 -8.28
CA GLU A 146 -3.67 17.94 -9.21
C GLU A 146 -5.11 17.75 -8.70
N LEU A 147 -5.30 17.69 -7.38
CA LEU A 147 -6.61 17.55 -6.76
C LEU A 147 -7.46 18.85 -6.80
N HIS A 148 -6.86 20.01 -7.04
CA HIS A 148 -7.55 21.31 -6.97
C HIS A 148 -8.40 21.67 -8.21
N ALA A 149 -8.83 20.71 -9.01
CA ALA A 149 -9.60 20.99 -10.23
C ALA A 149 -11.13 20.83 -10.13
N SER A 150 -11.69 20.31 -9.03
CA SER A 150 -13.14 20.39 -8.82
C SER A 150 -13.53 20.23 -7.34
N PRO A 151 -13.94 21.31 -6.65
CA PRO A 151 -14.46 21.24 -5.28
C PRO A 151 -15.82 20.50 -5.15
N LEU A 152 -16.36 19.96 -6.25
CA LEU A 152 -17.72 19.41 -6.33
C LEU A 152 -17.80 17.88 -6.19
N ILE A 153 -16.68 17.16 -6.12
CA ILE A 153 -16.69 15.69 -6.03
C ILE A 153 -15.68 15.23 -4.97
N GLU A 154 -16.06 15.32 -3.70
CA GLU A 154 -15.39 14.56 -2.64
C GLU A 154 -15.78 13.08 -2.77
N ASP A 155 -15.05 12.34 -3.61
CA ASP A 155 -15.22 10.89 -3.71
C ASP A 155 -14.33 10.12 -2.73
N ALA A 156 -14.52 8.81 -2.68
CA ALA A 156 -13.79 7.93 -1.78
C ALA A 156 -12.26 7.94 -2.04
N PHE A 157 -11.82 8.19 -3.29
CA PHE A 157 -10.41 8.31 -3.62
C PHE A 157 -9.83 9.61 -3.02
N TYR A 158 -10.51 10.73 -3.21
CA TYR A 158 -10.09 12.00 -2.61
C TYR A 158 -10.02 11.93 -1.09
N GLN A 159 -10.99 11.28 -0.44
CA GLN A 159 -10.96 11.09 1.01
C GLN A 159 -9.76 10.22 1.45
N SER A 160 -9.44 9.16 0.71
CA SER A 160 -8.25 8.34 1.02
C SER A 160 -6.93 9.10 0.90
N LEU A 161 -6.83 10.07 -0.01
CA LEU A 161 -5.65 10.95 -0.12
C LEU A 161 -5.54 11.94 1.06
N LYS A 162 -6.68 12.41 1.60
CA LYS A 162 -6.69 13.21 2.83
C LYS A 162 -6.22 12.38 4.03
N ASP A 163 -6.67 11.13 4.12
CA ASP A 163 -6.24 10.21 5.18
C ASP A 163 -4.72 10.00 5.10
N TYR A 164 -4.19 9.68 3.91
CA TYR A 164 -2.74 9.55 3.67
C TYR A 164 -1.96 10.79 4.10
N LYS A 165 -2.45 11.98 3.72
CA LYS A 165 -1.83 13.26 4.13
C LYS A 165 -1.71 13.40 5.65
N ALA A 166 -2.74 12.98 6.40
CA ALA A 166 -2.73 13.08 7.85
C ALA A 166 -1.65 12.17 8.46
N TYR A 167 -1.54 10.93 7.98
CA TYR A 167 -0.49 10.01 8.41
C TYR A 167 0.90 10.48 7.98
N LEU A 168 1.05 11.00 6.76
CA LEU A 168 2.32 11.56 6.28
C LEU A 168 2.77 12.72 7.16
N LYS A 169 1.84 13.59 7.56
CA LYS A 169 2.12 14.70 8.48
C LYS A 169 2.66 14.18 9.82
N ALA A 170 2.00 13.16 10.40
CA ALA A 170 2.43 12.59 11.67
C ALA A 170 3.84 11.98 11.56
N TYR A 171 4.09 11.20 10.51
CA TYR A 171 5.39 10.60 10.21
C TYR A 171 6.50 11.68 10.13
N ILE A 172 6.28 12.71 9.31
CA ILE A 172 7.27 13.78 9.08
C ILE A 172 7.47 14.66 10.31
N LEU A 173 6.43 14.93 11.10
CA LEU A 173 6.58 15.63 12.38
C LEU A 173 7.42 14.85 13.38
N THR A 174 7.28 13.52 13.43
CA THR A 174 8.13 12.66 14.26
C THR A 174 9.60 12.78 13.83
N VAL A 175 9.89 12.72 12.53
CA VAL A 175 11.24 12.94 11.99
C VAL A 175 11.78 14.32 12.39
N HIS A 176 11.01 15.39 12.19
CA HIS A 176 11.43 16.75 12.58
C HIS A 176 11.75 16.87 14.06
N SER A 177 11.02 16.16 14.93
CA SER A 177 11.25 16.18 16.37
C SER A 177 12.62 15.60 16.77
N LEU A 178 13.17 14.70 15.95
CA LEU A 178 14.51 14.12 16.14
C LEU A 178 15.62 15.11 15.75
N ILE A 179 15.37 15.99 14.79
CA ILE A 179 16.33 17.04 14.37
C ILE A 179 16.40 18.15 15.42
N SER A 180 15.24 18.56 15.93
CA SER A 180 15.05 19.80 16.68
C SER A 180 15.28 19.73 18.19
N SER A 181 15.70 18.58 18.74
CA SER A 181 15.93 18.40 20.20
C SER A 181 17.43 18.31 20.58
N PRO A 182 18.25 19.37 20.46
CA PRO A 182 19.69 19.29 20.69
C PRO A 182 20.12 19.10 22.16
N ILE A 183 19.27 19.44 23.13
CA ILE A 183 19.63 19.49 24.56
C ILE A 183 19.12 18.26 25.34
N PHE A 184 18.06 17.62 24.85
CA PHE A 184 17.28 16.62 25.61
C PHE A 184 17.31 15.21 25.01
N LEU A 185 18.01 15.01 23.89
CA LEU A 185 17.99 13.73 23.17
C LEU A 185 18.51 12.57 24.03
N LEU A 186 19.22 12.78 25.13
CA LEU A 186 19.68 11.70 26.01
C LEU A 186 18.95 11.65 27.37
N GLU A 187 18.04 12.60 27.65
CA GLU A 187 17.32 12.66 28.94
C GLU A 187 16.13 11.71 29.01
N ASP A 188 15.48 11.43 27.88
CA ASP A 188 14.35 10.51 27.77
C ASP A 188 14.58 9.52 26.62
N SER A 189 15.56 8.64 26.82
CA SER A 189 16.09 7.77 25.77
C SER A 189 15.08 6.76 25.24
N GLU A 190 14.24 6.24 26.12
CA GLU A 190 13.15 5.34 25.76
C GLU A 190 12.16 6.01 24.80
N LYS A 191 11.79 7.27 25.06
CA LYS A 191 10.89 8.01 24.17
C LYS A 191 11.50 8.28 22.80
N VAL A 192 12.81 8.54 22.72
CA VAL A 192 13.49 8.76 21.44
C VAL A 192 13.60 7.46 20.65
N LEU A 193 13.98 6.36 21.30
CA LEU A 193 14.01 5.03 20.66
C LEU A 193 12.64 4.64 20.10
N ARG A 194 11.58 4.76 20.90
CA ARG A 194 10.20 4.47 20.45
C ARG A 194 9.79 5.30 19.24
N LYS A 195 10.21 6.58 19.18
CA LYS A 195 9.98 7.42 17.99
C LYS A 195 10.70 6.86 16.77
N ILE A 196 11.96 6.47 16.90
CA ILE A 196 12.74 5.91 15.79
C ILE A 196 12.14 4.57 15.34
N GLU A 197 11.81 3.67 16.28
CA GLU A 197 11.13 2.40 16.02
C GLU A 197 9.81 2.62 15.27
N SER A 198 9.01 3.62 15.68
CA SER A 198 7.74 3.93 15.01
C SER A 198 7.89 4.36 13.54
N LEU A 199 9.08 4.85 13.14
CA LEU A 199 9.40 5.25 11.76
C LEU A 199 9.89 4.08 10.91
N GLN A 200 10.34 2.98 11.51
CA GLN A 200 10.82 1.80 10.78
C GLN A 200 9.69 1.13 10.00
N ASN A 201 10.04 0.25 9.05
CA ASN A 201 9.05 -0.47 8.25
C ASN A 201 8.12 -1.35 9.09
N GLU A 202 8.52 -1.81 10.27
CA GLU A 202 7.64 -2.53 11.21
C GLU A 202 6.93 -1.59 12.20
N GLY A 203 7.32 -0.32 12.21
CA GLY A 203 6.83 0.71 13.12
C GLY A 203 5.40 1.18 12.81
N GLU A 204 4.71 1.61 13.87
CA GLU A 204 3.30 2.05 13.79
C GLU A 204 3.07 3.18 12.78
N LEU A 205 3.93 4.21 12.74
CA LEU A 205 3.71 5.36 11.87
C LEU A 205 3.87 4.98 10.39
N TYR A 206 4.86 4.14 10.07
CA TYR A 206 5.02 3.62 8.72
C TYR A 206 3.85 2.72 8.33
N GLN A 207 3.45 1.79 9.19
CA GLN A 207 2.37 0.85 8.89
C GLN A 207 1.03 1.58 8.66
N ASN A 208 0.72 2.57 9.48
CA ASN A 208 -0.46 3.42 9.29
C ASN A 208 -0.41 4.16 7.94
N LEU A 209 0.76 4.70 7.58
CA LEU A 209 0.95 5.37 6.30
C LEU A 209 0.80 4.41 5.12
N MET A 210 1.46 3.25 5.16
CA MET A 210 1.40 2.21 4.13
C MET A 210 -0.02 1.67 3.93
N GLN A 211 -0.77 1.45 5.02
CA GLN A 211 -2.17 1.07 4.94
C GLN A 211 -3.02 2.15 4.25
N SER A 212 -2.80 3.43 4.58
CA SER A 212 -3.51 4.53 3.94
C SER A 212 -3.16 4.70 2.45
N TYR A 213 -1.92 4.40 2.07
CA TYR A 213 -1.46 4.36 0.69
C TYR A 213 -2.14 3.26 -0.12
N ASN A 214 -2.16 2.03 0.42
CA ASN A 214 -2.85 0.90 -0.21
C ASN A 214 -4.35 1.16 -0.35
N LYS A 215 -4.97 1.76 0.67
CA LYS A 215 -6.37 2.21 0.58
C LYS A 215 -6.58 3.22 -0.55
N ALA A 216 -5.65 4.15 -0.77
CA ALA A 216 -5.75 5.10 -1.88
C ALA A 216 -5.68 4.40 -3.25
N LYS A 217 -4.77 3.44 -3.43
CA LYS A 217 -4.70 2.60 -4.64
C LYS A 217 -5.98 1.82 -4.86
N ASP A 218 -6.52 1.22 -3.81
CA ASP A 218 -7.78 0.48 -3.88
C ASP A 218 -8.93 1.40 -4.30
N LYS A 219 -9.04 2.59 -3.71
CA LYS A 219 -10.10 3.55 -4.08
C LYS A 219 -9.95 4.11 -5.48
N PHE A 220 -8.72 4.30 -5.97
CA PHE A 220 -8.47 4.60 -7.37
C PHE A 220 -8.94 3.47 -8.30
N ASN A 221 -8.59 2.22 -7.97
CA ASN A 221 -8.99 1.04 -8.72
C ASN A 221 -10.51 0.84 -8.73
N GLU A 222 -11.17 1.06 -7.59
CA GLU A 222 -12.63 1.06 -7.47
C GLU A 222 -13.27 2.13 -8.34
N LYS A 223 -12.69 3.34 -8.34
CA LYS A 223 -13.20 4.46 -9.14
C LYS A 223 -13.09 4.18 -10.63
N TRP A 224 -11.98 3.64 -11.13
CA TRP A 224 -11.70 3.63 -12.57
C TRP A 224 -11.76 2.25 -13.24
N PHE A 225 -11.65 1.16 -12.48
CA PHE A 225 -11.47 -0.19 -13.03
C PHE A 225 -12.49 -1.21 -12.52
N LYS A 226 -13.24 -0.92 -11.46
CA LYS A 226 -14.46 -1.71 -11.15
C LYS A 226 -15.60 -1.20 -12.02
N GLY A 227 -15.99 -2.00 -13.02
CA GLY A 227 -17.17 -1.74 -13.85
C GLY A 227 -18.41 -1.59 -12.96
N SER A 228 -19.16 -0.51 -13.17
CA SER A 228 -20.47 -0.22 -12.54
C SER A 228 -21.56 -1.13 -13.06
#